data_AF-A0A4U3MLC8-F1
#
_entry.id   AF-A0A4U3MLC8-F1
#
_cell.length_a   1.000
_cell.length_b   1.000
_cell.length_c   1.000
_cell.angle_alpha   90.00
_cell.angle_beta   90.00
_cell.angle_gamma   90.00
#
_symmetry.space_group_name_H-M   'P 1'
#
loop_
_entity.id
_entity.type
_entity.pdbx_description
1 polymer ?
#
loop_
_entity_poly.entity_id
_entity_poly.type
_entity_poly.pdbx_seq_one_letter_code
_entity_poly.pdbx_strand_id
1 'polypeptide(L)'
;MNRKDEHLSLAKAFHKEKSNDFDRVRFVHQSFAESAVNEVDISTSFLSFQLPQPFYVNAMTGGSQRAKEINQQLGIIAKETGLLVATGSVSAALKDASLADTYQIMRKENPDGLIFANIGAGLGVEEAKRALDLFQANALQIHVNVPQELVMPEGDRDFTNWLTKIEAIVQAVEVPVIVKEVGFGMSQETLEKLTSIGVQAADVSGQGGTSFTQIENARRKKRELSFLDDWGQSTVISLLESQNWQKKLTILG
;
A
#
# COMPACT_ATOMS: atom_id res chain seq x y z
N MET A 1 -5.24 -9.04 22.65
CA MET A 1 -5.46 -8.90 21.20
C MET A 1 -4.12 -8.49 20.59
N ASN A 2 -3.67 -9.11 19.51
CA ASN A 2 -2.41 -8.69 18.87
C ASN A 2 -2.67 -7.41 18.04
N ARG A 3 -1.68 -6.52 17.92
CA ARG A 3 -1.75 -5.22 17.20
C ARG A 3 -2.46 -5.32 15.85
N LYS A 4 -2.20 -6.38 15.10
CA LYS A 4 -2.77 -6.60 13.77
C LYS A 4 -4.29 -6.79 13.78
N ASP A 5 -4.81 -7.48 14.78
CA ASP A 5 -6.26 -7.68 14.92
C ASP A 5 -6.95 -6.40 15.42
N GLU A 6 -6.25 -5.59 16.23
CA GLU A 6 -6.70 -4.25 16.63
C GLU A 6 -6.82 -3.32 15.40
N HIS A 7 -5.82 -3.30 14.52
CA HIS A 7 -5.84 -2.48 13.30
C HIS A 7 -7.03 -2.83 12.41
N LEU A 8 -7.27 -4.13 12.15
CA LEU A 8 -8.41 -4.59 11.35
C LEU A 8 -9.75 -4.17 11.98
N SER A 9 -9.87 -4.28 13.30
CA SER A 9 -11.11 -3.96 14.02
C SER A 9 -11.38 -2.45 14.04
N LEU A 10 -10.35 -1.64 14.29
CA LEU A 10 -10.44 -0.18 14.35
C LEU A 10 -10.65 0.44 12.96
N ALA A 11 -9.95 -0.05 11.93
CA ALA A 11 -10.16 0.39 10.55
C ALA A 11 -11.64 0.20 10.14
N LYS A 12 -12.22 -0.96 10.47
CA LYS A 12 -13.66 -1.21 10.25
C LYS A 12 -14.56 -0.29 11.07
N ALA A 13 -14.23 -0.02 12.33
CA ALA A 13 -15.04 0.82 13.21
C ALA A 13 -15.01 2.31 12.82
N PHE A 14 -13.91 2.78 12.24
CA PHE A 14 -13.75 4.16 11.79
C PHE A 14 -14.22 4.42 10.35
N HIS A 15 -14.61 3.37 9.63
CA HIS A 15 -15.27 3.51 8.33
C HIS A 15 -16.67 4.12 8.52
N LYS A 16 -16.76 5.43 8.32
CA LYS A 16 -17.99 6.24 8.32
C LYS A 16 -17.98 7.13 7.09
N GLU A 17 -19.16 7.52 6.63
CA GLU A 17 -19.27 8.59 5.62
C GLU A 17 -18.56 9.84 6.14
N LYS A 18 -17.53 10.26 5.41
CA LYS A 18 -16.78 11.50 5.61
C LYS A 18 -16.70 12.18 4.25
N SER A 19 -16.62 13.51 4.24
CA SER A 19 -16.29 14.24 3.02
C SER A 19 -14.96 13.71 2.47
N ASN A 20 -14.92 13.37 1.20
CA ASN A 20 -13.72 12.96 0.49
C ASN A 20 -13.41 14.00 -0.60
N ASP A 21 -12.15 14.32 -0.84
CA ASP A 21 -11.82 15.33 -1.87
C ASP A 21 -12.21 14.89 -3.29
N PHE A 22 -12.41 13.58 -3.53
CA PHE A 22 -13.06 13.11 -4.77
C PHE A 22 -14.48 13.67 -4.95
N ASP A 23 -15.18 14.05 -3.87
CA ASP A 23 -16.49 14.73 -3.93
C ASP A 23 -16.40 16.13 -4.56
N ARG A 24 -15.18 16.69 -4.69
CA ARG A 24 -14.92 17.99 -5.33
C ARG A 24 -14.44 17.84 -6.78
N VAL A 25 -14.20 16.61 -7.24
CA VAL A 25 -13.81 16.32 -8.63
C VAL A 25 -15.04 15.88 -9.42
N ARG A 26 -15.18 16.38 -10.64
CA ARG A 26 -16.27 16.02 -11.55
C ARG A 26 -15.71 15.76 -12.95
N PHE A 27 -16.15 14.66 -13.55
CA PHE A 27 -15.93 14.45 -14.96
C PHE A 27 -16.84 15.39 -15.77
N VAL A 28 -16.31 15.97 -16.84
CA VAL A 28 -17.11 16.72 -17.79
C VAL A 28 -17.95 15.73 -18.59
N HIS A 29 -19.26 15.73 -18.37
CA HIS A 29 -20.19 14.87 -19.10
C HIS A 29 -20.19 15.18 -20.59
N GLN A 30 -20.07 14.14 -21.42
CA GLN A 30 -20.22 14.23 -22.86
C GLN A 30 -21.60 13.69 -23.25
N SER A 31 -22.44 14.55 -23.85
CA SER A 31 -23.81 14.18 -24.25
C SER A 31 -23.86 13.22 -25.44
N PHE A 32 -22.77 13.11 -26.20
CA PHE A 32 -22.63 12.20 -27.34
C PHE A 32 -21.42 11.29 -27.08
N ALA A 33 -21.68 10.06 -26.64
CA ALA A 33 -20.67 9.02 -26.50
C ALA A 33 -20.54 8.32 -27.86
N GLU A 34 -19.53 8.67 -28.65
CA GLU A 34 -19.28 8.06 -29.96
C GLU A 34 -18.69 6.64 -29.83
N SER A 35 -19.19 5.82 -28.90
CA SER A 35 -18.74 4.45 -28.62
C SER A 35 -19.87 3.56 -28.09
N ALA A 36 -19.77 2.25 -28.36
CA ALA A 36 -20.65 1.24 -27.77
C ALA A 36 -20.09 0.70 -26.45
N VAL A 37 -20.97 0.24 -25.55
CA VAL A 37 -20.56 -0.27 -24.21
C VAL A 37 -19.61 -1.47 -24.32
N ASN A 38 -19.81 -2.34 -25.31
CA ASN A 38 -18.98 -3.51 -25.55
C ASN A 38 -17.62 -3.20 -26.21
N GLU A 39 -17.37 -1.94 -26.58
CA GLU A 39 -16.07 -1.46 -27.09
C GLU A 39 -15.20 -0.88 -25.97
N VAL A 40 -15.74 -0.72 -24.75
CA VAL A 40 -14.99 -0.18 -23.62
C VAL A 40 -14.02 -1.23 -23.09
N ASP A 41 -12.73 -1.01 -23.31
CA ASP A 41 -11.65 -1.77 -22.69
C ASP A 41 -11.14 -1.04 -21.45
N ILE A 42 -11.20 -1.71 -20.30
CA ILE A 42 -10.71 -1.20 -19.02
C ILE A 42 -9.37 -1.85 -18.60
N SER A 43 -8.81 -2.71 -19.44
CA SER A 43 -7.49 -3.28 -19.20
C SER A 43 -6.44 -2.18 -19.15
N THR A 44 -5.40 -2.43 -18.37
CA THR A 44 -4.31 -1.47 -18.21
C THR A 44 -2.99 -2.21 -18.02
N SER A 45 -1.90 -1.46 -18.08
CA SER A 45 -0.59 -1.95 -17.70
C SER A 45 0.17 -0.89 -16.92
N PHE A 46 1.01 -1.36 -16.00
CA PHE A 46 1.97 -0.49 -15.32
C PHE A 46 3.23 -1.30 -15.04
N LEU A 47 4.39 -0.66 -15.15
CA LEU A 47 5.68 -1.35 -15.12
C LEU A 47 5.67 -2.51 -16.15
N SER A 48 5.93 -3.74 -15.71
CA SER A 48 5.87 -4.96 -16.53
C SER A 48 4.55 -5.73 -16.38
N PHE A 49 3.58 -5.23 -15.61
CA PHE A 49 2.34 -5.94 -15.28
C PHE A 49 1.20 -5.55 -16.21
N GLN A 50 0.50 -6.55 -16.73
CA GLN A 50 -0.77 -6.38 -17.45
C GLN A 50 -1.92 -6.76 -16.52
N LEU A 51 -2.91 -5.89 -16.41
CA LEU A 51 -4.09 -6.09 -15.57
C LEU A 51 -5.36 -6.05 -16.41
N PRO A 52 -6.31 -6.98 -16.20
CA PRO A 52 -7.60 -6.91 -16.85
C PRO A 52 -8.47 -5.75 -16.33
N GLN A 53 -8.11 -5.15 -15.19
CA GLN A 53 -8.86 -4.11 -14.51
C GLN A 53 -7.92 -3.06 -13.92
N PRO A 54 -8.31 -1.77 -13.85
CA PRO A 54 -7.42 -0.68 -13.45
C PRO A 54 -7.45 -0.42 -11.93
N PHE A 55 -7.64 -1.47 -11.14
CA PHE A 55 -7.63 -1.40 -9.67
C PHE A 55 -7.07 -2.70 -9.09
N TYR A 56 -6.65 -2.65 -7.83
CA TYR A 56 -6.07 -3.79 -7.12
C TYR A 56 -6.41 -3.75 -5.63
N VAL A 57 -6.21 -4.88 -4.95
CA VAL A 57 -6.34 -4.94 -3.49
C VAL A 57 -5.02 -4.55 -2.84
N ASN A 58 -4.98 -3.40 -2.17
CA ASN A 58 -3.76 -2.90 -1.54
C ASN A 58 -3.42 -3.63 -0.22
N ALA A 59 -2.21 -3.39 0.30
CA ALA A 59 -1.65 -4.06 1.46
C ALA A 59 -2.50 -3.87 2.72
N MET A 60 -3.00 -4.97 3.31
CA MET A 60 -3.86 -4.92 4.50
C MET A 60 -3.31 -5.69 5.70
N THR A 61 -3.08 -7.01 5.57
CA THR A 61 -2.83 -7.86 6.75
C THR A 61 -1.96 -9.11 6.48
N GLY A 62 -1.69 -9.85 7.55
CA GLY A 62 -0.90 -11.08 7.63
C GLY A 62 -0.32 -11.21 9.05
N GLY A 63 0.14 -12.38 9.52
CA GLY A 63 0.78 -12.54 10.84
C GLY A 63 -0.16 -12.74 12.03
N SER A 64 -1.40 -13.17 11.80
CA SER A 64 -2.30 -13.76 12.80
C SER A 64 -3.17 -14.82 12.12
N GLN A 65 -3.81 -15.72 12.90
CA GLN A 65 -4.71 -16.73 12.34
C GLN A 65 -5.90 -16.10 11.59
N ARG A 66 -6.46 -15.02 12.14
CA ARG A 66 -7.52 -14.25 11.47
C ARG A 66 -7.02 -13.61 10.17
N ALA A 67 -5.79 -13.09 10.19
CA ALA A 67 -5.18 -12.51 9.00
C ALA A 67 -4.91 -13.56 7.91
N LYS A 68 -4.59 -14.81 8.28
CA LYS A 68 -4.46 -15.94 7.35
C LYS A 68 -5.78 -16.21 6.62
N GLU A 69 -6.90 -16.24 7.34
CA GLU A 69 -8.23 -16.44 6.73
C GLU A 69 -8.57 -15.33 5.73
N ILE A 70 -8.26 -14.07 6.07
CA ILE A 70 -8.44 -12.93 5.16
C ILE A 70 -7.53 -13.07 3.93
N ASN A 71 -6.25 -13.37 4.12
CA ASN A 71 -5.31 -13.54 3.00
C ASN A 71 -5.68 -14.72 2.10
N GLN A 72 -6.27 -15.79 2.66
CA GLN A 72 -6.81 -16.91 1.88
C GLN A 72 -7.97 -16.44 0.99
N GLN A 73 -8.95 -15.74 1.56
CA GLN A 73 -10.10 -15.23 0.81
C GLN A 73 -9.68 -14.25 -0.29
N LEU A 74 -8.74 -13.35 0.00
CA LEU A 74 -8.21 -12.41 -1.00
C LEU A 74 -7.44 -13.14 -2.10
N GLY A 75 -6.69 -14.19 -1.78
CA GLY A 75 -6.04 -15.05 -2.76
C GLY A 75 -7.05 -15.69 -3.72
N ILE A 76 -8.14 -16.26 -3.19
CA ILE A 76 -9.21 -16.85 -4.00
C ILE A 76 -9.86 -15.78 -4.89
N ILE A 77 -10.21 -14.62 -4.34
CA ILE A 77 -10.81 -13.51 -5.12
C ILE A 77 -9.86 -13.06 -6.24
N ALA A 78 -8.59 -12.85 -5.93
CA ALA A 78 -7.58 -12.42 -6.90
C ALA A 78 -7.42 -13.44 -8.04
N LYS A 79 -7.46 -14.75 -7.72
CA LYS A 79 -7.41 -15.81 -8.73
C LYS A 79 -8.62 -15.79 -9.65
N GLU A 80 -9.83 -15.69 -9.11
CA GLU A 80 -11.07 -15.74 -9.91
C GLU A 80 -11.30 -14.48 -10.75
N THR A 81 -10.74 -13.34 -10.31
CA THR A 81 -10.95 -12.03 -10.96
C THR A 81 -9.77 -11.58 -11.82
N GLY A 82 -8.59 -12.19 -11.64
CA GLY A 82 -7.34 -11.69 -12.21
C GLY A 82 -6.82 -10.41 -11.55
N LEU A 83 -7.37 -10.02 -10.40
CA LEU A 83 -6.91 -8.85 -9.67
C LEU A 83 -5.51 -9.05 -9.08
N LEU A 84 -4.72 -7.99 -9.13
CA LEU A 84 -3.50 -7.88 -8.34
C LEU A 84 -3.87 -7.74 -6.85
N VAL A 85 -3.06 -8.35 -5.98
CA VAL A 85 -3.20 -8.25 -4.53
C VAL A 85 -1.86 -8.02 -3.85
N ALA A 86 -1.83 -7.11 -2.87
CA ALA A 86 -0.68 -6.92 -1.99
C ALA A 86 -0.95 -7.50 -0.61
N THR A 87 0.06 -8.15 -0.05
CA THR A 87 0.04 -8.59 1.35
C THR A 87 0.24 -7.42 2.31
N GLY A 88 -0.22 -7.53 3.56
CA GLY A 88 0.22 -6.60 4.60
C GLY A 88 1.71 -6.77 4.94
N SER A 89 2.25 -5.89 5.77
CA SER A 89 3.67 -5.94 6.14
C SER A 89 4.12 -7.33 6.60
N VAL A 90 5.13 -7.89 5.91
CA VAL A 90 5.69 -9.23 6.20
C VAL A 90 6.63 -9.25 7.40
N SER A 91 6.89 -8.10 8.02
CA SER A 91 7.84 -7.97 9.15
C SER A 91 7.56 -8.94 10.30
N ALA A 92 6.31 -9.37 10.49
CA ALA A 92 5.99 -10.39 11.49
C ALA A 92 6.55 -11.77 11.13
N ALA A 93 6.41 -12.22 9.90
CA ALA A 93 6.96 -13.50 9.43
C ALA A 93 8.50 -13.46 9.34
N LEU A 94 9.09 -12.29 9.08
CA LEU A 94 10.54 -12.12 9.10
C LEU A 94 11.14 -12.28 10.50
N LYS A 95 10.40 -11.85 11.54
CA LYS A 95 10.78 -11.98 12.96
C LYS A 95 10.43 -13.34 13.55
N ASP A 96 9.31 -13.93 13.14
CA ASP A 96 8.82 -15.22 13.60
C ASP A 96 8.38 -16.08 12.41
N ALA A 97 9.22 -17.06 12.07
CA ALA A 97 9.00 -17.94 10.93
C ALA A 97 7.73 -18.80 11.06
N SER A 98 7.18 -18.99 12.26
CA SER A 98 5.92 -19.73 12.44
C SER A 98 4.72 -19.03 11.81
N LEU A 99 4.83 -17.72 11.55
CA LEU A 99 3.79 -16.90 10.93
C LEU A 99 3.86 -16.89 9.40
N ALA A 100 4.82 -17.58 8.78
CA ALA A 100 5.00 -17.63 7.32
C ALA A 100 3.74 -18.10 6.59
N ASP A 101 3.04 -19.08 7.15
CA ASP A 101 1.85 -19.70 6.57
C ASP A 101 0.69 -18.71 6.38
N THR A 102 0.65 -17.65 7.19
CA THR A 102 -0.36 -16.59 7.12
C THR A 102 -0.22 -15.70 5.89
N TYR A 103 0.93 -15.75 5.20
CA TYR A 103 1.22 -15.04 3.95
C TYR A 103 1.24 -16.01 2.77
N GLN A 104 1.92 -17.16 2.93
CA GLN A 104 2.03 -18.20 1.91
C GLN A 104 0.68 -18.75 1.44
N ILE A 105 -0.34 -18.71 2.31
CA ILE A 105 -1.69 -19.12 1.95
C ILE A 105 -2.22 -18.37 0.71
N MET A 106 -1.88 -17.09 0.54
CA MET A 106 -2.35 -16.30 -0.60
C MET A 106 -1.79 -16.83 -1.93
N ARG A 107 -0.48 -17.14 -1.97
CA ARG A 107 0.16 -17.77 -3.13
C ARG A 107 -0.34 -19.19 -3.37
N LYS A 108 -0.66 -19.94 -2.31
CA LYS A 108 -1.26 -21.27 -2.44
C LYS A 108 -2.61 -21.22 -3.14
N GLU A 109 -3.46 -20.26 -2.80
CA GLU A 109 -4.77 -20.09 -3.44
C GLU A 109 -4.68 -19.43 -4.82
N ASN A 110 -3.69 -18.56 -5.04
CA ASN A 110 -3.43 -17.87 -6.30
C ASN A 110 -2.02 -18.15 -6.84
N PRO A 111 -1.74 -19.36 -7.37
CA PRO A 111 -0.38 -19.75 -7.77
C PRO A 111 0.23 -18.85 -8.85
N ASP A 112 -0.57 -18.48 -9.86
CA ASP A 112 -0.09 -17.78 -11.06
C ASP A 112 -0.38 -16.27 -11.05
N GLY A 113 -1.11 -15.77 -10.05
CA GLY A 113 -1.52 -14.36 -10.00
C GLY A 113 -0.42 -13.40 -9.54
N LEU A 114 -0.70 -12.10 -9.67
CA LEU A 114 0.21 -11.03 -9.26
C LEU A 114 0.05 -10.74 -7.77
N ILE A 115 1.06 -11.10 -6.98
CA ILE A 115 1.09 -10.90 -5.53
C ILE A 115 2.28 -10.04 -5.15
N PHE A 116 2.02 -8.92 -4.47
CA PHE A 116 3.08 -8.03 -3.99
C PHE A 116 3.41 -8.29 -2.52
N ALA A 117 4.71 -8.32 -2.22
CA ALA A 117 5.20 -8.30 -0.84
C ALA A 117 5.20 -6.87 -0.31
N ASN A 118 5.04 -6.72 1.01
CA ASN A 118 5.06 -5.41 1.64
C ASN A 118 6.03 -5.39 2.83
N ILE A 119 6.94 -4.42 2.85
CA ILE A 119 7.88 -4.17 3.96
C ILE A 119 7.85 -2.70 4.37
N GLY A 120 8.37 -2.39 5.55
CA GLY A 120 8.57 -1.00 5.98
C GLY A 120 9.91 -0.45 5.51
N ALA A 121 9.98 0.87 5.31
CA ALA A 121 11.18 1.59 4.84
C ALA A 121 12.41 1.47 5.75
N GLY A 122 12.23 1.02 7.00
CA GLY A 122 13.33 0.73 7.93
C GLY A 122 14.10 -0.55 7.64
N LEU A 123 13.59 -1.46 6.79
CA LEU A 123 14.24 -2.75 6.50
C LEU A 123 15.31 -2.64 5.39
N GLY A 124 16.25 -3.58 5.37
CA GLY A 124 17.36 -3.61 4.42
C GLY A 124 17.16 -4.60 3.27
N VAL A 125 18.21 -4.76 2.46
CA VAL A 125 18.23 -5.61 1.27
C VAL A 125 17.94 -7.08 1.58
N GLU A 126 18.54 -7.62 2.65
CA GLU A 126 18.38 -9.03 2.99
C GLU A 126 16.97 -9.35 3.49
N GLU A 127 16.35 -8.45 4.26
CA GLU A 127 14.94 -8.58 4.62
C GLU A 127 14.02 -8.46 3.41
N ALA A 128 14.33 -7.57 2.46
CA ALA A 128 13.57 -7.41 1.22
C ALA A 128 13.61 -8.70 0.39
N LYS A 129 14.77 -9.31 0.20
CA LYS A 129 14.91 -10.60 -0.50
C LYS A 129 14.11 -11.71 0.19
N ARG A 130 14.26 -11.84 1.52
CA ARG A 130 13.48 -12.82 2.30
C ARG A 130 11.97 -12.59 2.20
N ALA A 131 11.52 -11.33 2.14
CA ALA A 131 10.11 -10.98 1.95
C ALA A 131 9.58 -11.46 0.60
N LEU A 132 10.36 -11.28 -0.47
CA LEU A 132 10.03 -11.72 -1.82
C LEU A 132 10.00 -13.25 -1.90
N ASP A 133 11.02 -13.91 -1.36
CA ASP A 133 11.19 -15.36 -1.43
C ASP A 133 10.10 -16.11 -0.66
N LEU A 134 9.55 -15.49 0.40
CA LEU A 134 8.57 -16.10 1.30
C LEU A 134 7.39 -16.75 0.57
N PHE A 135 6.93 -16.12 -0.52
CA PHE A 135 5.82 -16.61 -1.35
C PHE A 135 6.00 -16.28 -2.83
N GLN A 136 7.24 -16.03 -3.27
CA GLN A 136 7.59 -15.70 -4.65
C GLN A 136 6.79 -14.51 -5.17
N ALA A 137 6.94 -13.37 -4.50
CA ALA A 137 6.22 -12.14 -4.83
C ALA A 137 6.68 -11.55 -6.17
N ASN A 138 5.75 -10.98 -6.92
CA ASN A 138 6.01 -10.38 -8.23
C ASN A 138 6.60 -8.97 -8.16
N ALA A 139 6.38 -8.27 -7.05
CA ALA A 139 6.95 -6.95 -6.77
C ALA A 139 7.07 -6.70 -5.26
N LEU A 140 7.82 -5.67 -4.91
CA LEU A 140 8.01 -5.23 -3.54
C LEU A 140 7.37 -3.85 -3.32
N GLN A 141 6.40 -3.77 -2.42
CA GLN A 141 5.98 -2.52 -1.84
C GLN A 141 6.83 -2.19 -0.60
N ILE A 142 7.30 -0.95 -0.53
CA ILE A 142 7.95 -0.40 0.66
C ILE A 142 7.06 0.72 1.19
N HIS A 143 6.44 0.51 2.35
CA HIS A 143 5.64 1.54 2.98
C HIS A 143 6.52 2.52 3.76
N VAL A 144 6.26 3.81 3.54
CA VAL A 144 6.66 4.90 4.43
C VAL A 144 5.44 5.22 5.31
N ASN A 145 5.65 5.45 6.60
CA ASN A 145 4.52 5.62 7.54
C ASN A 145 4.91 6.46 8.78
N VAL A 146 5.79 7.47 8.60
CA VAL A 146 6.33 8.28 9.72
C VAL A 146 5.25 8.78 10.69
N PRO A 147 4.12 9.37 10.24
CA PRO A 147 3.10 9.85 11.18
C PRO A 147 2.46 8.70 11.98
N GLN A 148 2.27 7.53 11.37
CA GLN A 148 1.78 6.34 12.07
C GLN A 148 2.76 5.90 13.16
N GLU A 149 4.06 5.78 12.84
CA GLU A 149 5.10 5.36 13.79
C GLU A 149 5.19 6.33 14.98
N LEU A 150 5.09 7.64 14.73
CA LEU A 150 5.10 8.66 15.79
C LEU A 150 3.90 8.54 16.74
N VAL A 151 2.71 8.22 16.22
CA VAL A 151 1.52 8.02 17.05
C VAL A 151 1.57 6.67 17.76
N MET A 152 2.15 5.63 17.17
CA MET A 152 2.34 4.33 17.84
C MET A 152 3.18 4.48 19.11
N PRO A 153 2.71 4.00 20.28
CA PRO A 153 3.51 3.96 21.50
C PRO A 153 4.85 3.23 21.32
N GLU A 154 4.81 2.12 20.59
CA GLU A 154 5.93 1.23 20.27
C GLU A 154 6.60 1.51 18.92
N GLY A 155 6.19 2.58 18.23
CA GLY A 155 6.69 2.86 16.88
C GLY A 155 8.12 3.38 16.87
N ASP A 156 8.71 3.38 15.69
CA ASP A 156 10.06 3.87 15.46
C ASP A 156 10.17 5.38 15.80
N ARG A 157 11.37 5.80 16.19
CA ARG A 157 11.70 7.21 16.50
C ARG A 157 12.86 7.75 15.67
N ASP A 158 13.46 6.90 14.86
CA ASP A 158 14.56 7.22 13.98
C ASP A 158 14.18 6.83 12.55
N PHE A 159 14.01 7.86 11.73
CA PHE A 159 13.66 7.75 10.31
C PHE A 159 14.85 8.08 9.41
N THR A 160 16.04 8.23 10.00
CA THR A 160 17.25 8.47 9.23
C THR A 160 17.53 7.28 8.31
N ASN A 161 18.10 7.57 7.14
CA ASN A 161 18.53 6.57 6.15
C ASN A 161 17.42 5.77 5.45
N TRP A 162 16.13 6.06 5.65
CA TRP A 162 15.05 5.37 4.92
C TRP A 162 15.26 5.46 3.40
N LEU A 163 15.56 6.65 2.88
CA LEU A 163 15.81 6.84 1.44
C LEU A 163 17.01 6.03 0.95
N THR A 164 18.11 6.01 1.70
CA THR A 164 19.32 5.22 1.39
C THR A 164 19.05 3.72 1.42
N LYS A 165 18.23 3.24 2.37
CA LYS A 165 17.81 1.83 2.42
C LYS A 165 16.95 1.45 1.23
N ILE A 166 16.00 2.30 0.87
CA ILE A 166 15.16 2.10 -0.33
C ILE A 166 16.04 2.06 -1.58
N GLU A 167 16.97 2.99 -1.74
CA GLU A 167 17.90 3.01 -2.89
C GLU A 167 18.71 1.72 -2.98
N ALA A 168 19.26 1.24 -1.85
CA ALA A 168 20.00 -0.01 -1.80
C ALA A 168 19.12 -1.21 -2.20
N ILE A 169 17.84 -1.23 -1.80
CA ILE A 169 16.88 -2.26 -2.20
C ILE A 169 16.60 -2.19 -3.70
N VAL A 170 16.30 -1.00 -4.23
CA VAL A 170 16.05 -0.78 -5.68
C VAL A 170 17.19 -1.30 -6.53
N GLN A 171 18.44 -1.13 -6.08
CA GLN A 171 19.63 -1.61 -6.80
C GLN A 171 19.88 -3.13 -6.69
N ALA A 172 19.29 -3.79 -5.68
CA ALA A 172 19.67 -5.15 -5.31
C ALA A 172 18.60 -6.21 -5.59
N VAL A 173 17.33 -5.83 -5.75
CA VAL A 173 16.24 -6.77 -6.08
C VAL A 173 15.91 -6.74 -7.57
N GLU A 174 15.55 -7.89 -8.13
CA GLU A 174 15.27 -8.03 -9.57
C GLU A 174 13.80 -7.75 -9.92
N VAL A 175 12.93 -7.67 -8.91
CA VAL A 175 11.51 -7.34 -9.08
C VAL A 175 11.27 -5.83 -8.97
N PRO A 176 10.18 -5.30 -9.54
CA PRO A 176 9.88 -3.89 -9.39
C PRO A 176 9.65 -3.47 -7.93
N VAL A 177 10.12 -2.28 -7.57
CA VAL A 177 9.95 -1.67 -6.25
C VAL A 177 8.95 -0.52 -6.36
N ILE A 178 7.93 -0.58 -5.52
CA ILE A 178 6.88 0.44 -5.40
C ILE A 178 7.00 1.05 -4.00
N VAL A 179 7.23 2.35 -3.90
CA VAL A 179 7.17 3.03 -2.60
C VAL A 179 5.75 3.52 -2.37
N LYS A 180 5.18 3.25 -1.20
CA LYS A 180 3.79 3.61 -0.91
C LYS A 180 3.63 4.38 0.39
N GLU A 181 2.70 5.31 0.40
CA GLU A 181 2.22 5.94 1.64
C GLU A 181 1.19 5.01 2.30
N VAL A 182 0.65 5.37 3.46
CA VAL A 182 -0.35 4.62 4.23
C VAL A 182 -1.62 5.40 4.53
N GLY A 183 -1.78 6.63 4.06
CA GLY A 183 -3.00 7.43 4.27
C GLY A 183 -2.77 8.92 4.52
N PHE A 184 -1.54 9.39 4.35
CA PHE A 184 -1.10 10.78 4.60
C PHE A 184 -0.70 11.50 3.31
N GLY A 185 -0.70 10.83 2.15
CA GLY A 185 -0.39 11.45 0.87
C GLY A 185 1.10 11.64 0.61
N MET A 186 1.51 11.51 -0.65
CA MET A 186 2.85 11.87 -1.09
C MET A 186 2.87 13.27 -1.69
N SER A 187 3.90 14.04 -1.34
CA SER A 187 4.15 15.36 -1.90
C SER A 187 5.01 15.32 -3.17
N GLN A 188 5.02 16.40 -3.94
CA GLN A 188 5.90 16.58 -5.10
C GLN A 188 7.38 16.34 -4.75
N GLU A 189 7.86 16.86 -3.62
CA GLU A 189 9.25 16.70 -3.16
C GLU A 189 9.56 15.25 -2.76
N THR A 190 8.56 14.52 -2.28
CA THR A 190 8.70 13.10 -1.97
C THR A 190 8.86 12.31 -3.26
N LEU A 191 7.99 12.55 -4.24
CA LEU A 191 8.06 11.91 -5.56
C LEU A 191 9.37 12.23 -6.29
N GLU A 192 9.89 13.45 -6.15
CA GLU A 192 11.21 13.85 -6.66
C GLU A 192 12.32 12.98 -6.09
N LYS A 193 12.38 12.85 -4.75
CA LYS A 193 13.38 12.03 -4.07
C LYS A 193 13.30 10.57 -4.51
N LEU A 194 12.09 10.01 -4.57
CA LEU A 194 11.89 8.63 -5.00
C LEU A 194 12.36 8.41 -6.45
N THR A 195 12.02 9.34 -7.33
CA THR A 195 12.47 9.31 -8.73
C THR A 195 14.01 9.37 -8.81
N SER A 196 14.67 10.19 -7.99
CA SER A 196 16.14 10.34 -8.01
C SER A 196 16.91 9.09 -7.61
N ILE A 197 16.30 8.18 -6.84
CA ILE A 197 16.92 6.92 -6.39
C ILE A 197 16.46 5.71 -7.21
N GLY A 198 15.79 5.94 -8.35
CA GLY A 198 15.41 4.88 -9.29
C GLY A 198 14.14 4.11 -8.95
N VAL A 199 13.31 4.60 -8.02
CA VAL A 199 11.97 4.03 -7.79
C VAL A 199 11.12 4.22 -9.05
N GLN A 200 10.45 3.15 -9.50
CA GLN A 200 9.72 3.14 -10.77
C GLN A 200 8.21 3.37 -10.62
N ALA A 201 7.67 3.11 -9.43
CA ALA A 201 6.29 3.43 -9.10
C ALA A 201 6.13 3.93 -7.66
N ALA A 202 5.18 4.83 -7.48
CA ALA A 202 4.74 5.31 -6.18
C ALA A 202 3.24 5.18 -6.02
N ASP A 203 2.79 4.73 -4.85
CA ASP A 203 1.38 4.70 -4.46
C ASP A 203 1.15 5.82 -3.44
N VAL A 204 0.40 6.84 -3.85
CA VAL A 204 0.27 8.08 -3.07
C VAL A 204 -0.47 7.89 -1.77
N SER A 205 -1.33 6.87 -1.67
CA SER A 205 -2.15 6.51 -0.50
C SER A 205 -2.52 7.73 0.35
N GLY A 206 -3.30 8.63 -0.24
CA GLY A 206 -3.63 9.91 0.37
C GLY A 206 -4.68 9.81 1.48
N GLN A 207 -4.87 10.93 2.17
CA GLN A 207 -5.96 11.11 3.11
C GLN A 207 -7.32 11.08 2.38
N GLY A 208 -8.36 10.64 3.10
CA GLY A 208 -9.74 10.55 2.61
C GLY A 208 -10.35 9.15 2.81
N GLY A 209 -9.50 8.15 3.03
CA GLY A 209 -9.88 6.79 3.42
C GLY A 209 -9.52 6.47 4.88
N THR A 210 -8.78 5.37 5.07
CA THR A 210 -8.30 4.94 6.39
C THR A 210 -7.29 5.94 6.96
N SER A 211 -7.51 6.43 8.17
CA SER A 211 -6.53 7.26 8.90
C SER A 211 -5.79 6.40 9.93
N PHE A 212 -4.50 6.14 9.67
CA PHE A 212 -3.69 5.36 10.61
C PHE A 212 -3.38 6.14 11.89
N THR A 213 -3.19 7.47 11.84
CA THR A 213 -3.05 8.27 13.06
C THR A 213 -4.28 8.14 13.96
N GLN A 214 -5.49 8.12 13.39
CA GLN A 214 -6.73 7.87 14.15
C GLN A 214 -6.78 6.46 14.75
N ILE A 215 -6.39 5.43 13.99
CA ILE A 215 -6.30 4.04 14.49
C ILE A 215 -5.31 3.95 15.64
N GLU A 216 -4.10 4.48 15.48
CA GLU A 216 -3.04 4.39 16.49
C GLU A 216 -3.34 5.24 17.72
N ASN A 217 -3.94 6.43 17.55
CA ASN A 217 -4.35 7.26 18.66
C ASN A 217 -5.47 6.60 19.47
N ALA A 218 -6.37 5.86 18.81
CA ALA A 218 -7.41 5.08 19.49
C ALA A 218 -6.85 3.92 20.35
N ARG A 219 -5.67 3.40 20.00
CA ARG A 219 -4.92 2.41 20.79
C ARG A 219 -4.28 3.03 22.05
N ARG A 220 -4.11 4.36 22.10
CA ARG A 220 -3.62 5.05 23.30
C ARG A 220 -4.71 5.19 24.35
N LYS A 221 -4.31 5.06 25.63
CA LYS A 221 -5.23 5.23 26.77
C LYS A 221 -5.80 6.65 26.86
N LYS A 222 -4.98 7.67 26.58
CA LYS A 222 -5.37 9.08 26.71
C LYS A 222 -5.89 9.69 25.40
N ARG A 223 -5.63 9.05 24.25
CA ARG A 223 -6.05 9.51 22.91
C ARG A 223 -5.65 10.95 22.61
N GLU A 224 -4.49 11.33 23.11
CA GLU A 224 -4.00 12.70 23.21
C GLU A 224 -3.51 13.31 21.89
N LEU A 225 -3.44 12.53 20.81
CA LEU A 225 -2.90 12.94 19.51
C LEU A 225 -3.98 13.14 18.43
N SER A 226 -5.21 13.48 18.84
CA SER A 226 -6.34 13.67 17.91
C SER A 226 -6.15 14.83 16.93
N PHE A 227 -5.25 15.77 17.22
CA PHE A 227 -4.86 16.84 16.28
C PHE A 227 -4.12 16.32 15.03
N LEU A 228 -3.71 15.05 15.02
CA LEU A 228 -3.10 14.38 13.86
C LEU A 228 -4.08 13.50 13.07
N ASP A 229 -5.37 13.41 13.48
CA ASP A 229 -6.34 12.53 12.83
C ASP A 229 -6.52 12.88 11.33
N ASP A 230 -6.36 14.16 11.00
CA ASP A 230 -6.48 14.73 9.65
C ASP A 230 -5.13 15.17 9.05
N TRP A 231 -4.01 14.64 9.54
CA TRP A 231 -2.69 14.97 9.01
C TRP A 231 -2.48 14.42 7.59
N GLY A 232 -1.84 15.20 6.72
CA GLY A 232 -1.44 14.78 5.38
C GLY A 232 -2.14 15.54 4.25
N GLN A 233 -1.89 15.09 3.02
CA GLN A 233 -2.58 15.55 1.81
C GLN A 233 -3.64 14.52 1.42
N SER A 234 -4.75 14.98 0.85
CA SER A 234 -5.75 14.08 0.28
C SER A 234 -5.21 13.35 -0.93
N THR A 235 -5.82 12.20 -1.27
CA THR A 235 -5.45 11.46 -2.49
C THR A 235 -5.52 12.35 -3.73
N VAL A 236 -6.54 13.22 -3.84
CA VAL A 236 -6.67 14.15 -4.96
C VAL A 236 -5.51 15.14 -5.02
N ILE A 237 -5.13 15.74 -3.88
CA ILE A 237 -4.00 16.67 -3.82
C ILE A 237 -2.70 15.96 -4.22
N SER A 238 -2.41 14.78 -3.66
CA SER A 238 -1.21 14.02 -4.02
C SER A 238 -1.19 13.60 -5.50
N LEU A 239 -2.34 13.26 -6.09
CA LEU A 239 -2.43 12.98 -7.52
C LEU A 239 -2.14 14.24 -8.37
N LEU A 240 -2.61 15.42 -7.94
CA LEU A 240 -2.28 16.69 -8.60
C LEU A 240 -0.80 17.04 -8.48
N GLU A 241 -0.19 16.87 -7.30
CA GLU A 241 1.25 17.09 -7.08
C GLU A 241 2.12 16.12 -7.90
N SER A 242 1.59 14.95 -8.25
CA SER A 242 2.30 13.96 -9.06
C SER A 242 2.42 14.32 -10.55
N GLN A 243 1.67 15.31 -11.06
CA GLN A 243 1.56 15.59 -12.50
C GLN A 243 2.91 15.79 -13.19
N ASN A 244 3.86 16.45 -12.54
CA ASN A 244 5.19 16.70 -13.09
C ASN A 244 6.08 15.45 -13.16
N TRP A 245 5.70 14.38 -12.45
CA TRP A 245 6.48 13.15 -12.31
C TRP A 245 5.91 11.96 -13.09
N GLN A 246 4.64 11.99 -13.52
CA GLN A 246 3.96 10.87 -14.19
C GLN A 246 4.65 10.37 -15.48
N LYS A 247 5.51 11.17 -16.11
CA LYS A 247 6.33 10.75 -17.26
C LYS A 247 7.55 9.90 -16.88
N LYS A 248 7.99 9.97 -15.62
CA LYS A 248 9.20 9.33 -15.10
C LYS A 248 8.92 8.28 -14.04
N LEU A 249 7.77 8.40 -13.36
CA LEU A 249 7.35 7.59 -12.23
C LEU A 249 5.90 7.17 -12.46
N THR A 250 5.63 5.87 -12.37
CA THR A 250 4.25 5.36 -12.37
C THR A 250 3.56 5.80 -11.08
N ILE A 251 2.35 6.35 -11.17
CA ILE A 251 1.58 6.79 -10.00
C ILE A 251 0.36 5.91 -9.81
N LEU A 252 0.22 5.35 -8.61
CA LEU A 252 -0.95 4.62 -8.12
C LEU A 252 -1.64 5.49 -7.06
N GLY A 253 -2.97 5.41 -6.91
CA GLY A 253 -3.74 6.20 -5.95
C GLY A 253 -5.09 5.60 -5.60
#